data_AF-A0A842RNY4-F1
#
_entry.id   AF-A0A842RNY4-F1
#
_cell.length_a   1.000
_cell.length_b   1.000
_cell.length_c   1.000
_cell.angle_alpha   90.00
_cell.angle_beta   90.00
_cell.angle_gamma   90.00
#
_symmetry.space_group_name_H-M   'P 1'
#
loop_
_entity.id
_entity.type
_entity.pdbx_description
1 polymer ?
#
loop_
_entity_poly.entity_id
_entity_poly.type
_entity_poly.pdbx_seq_one_letter_code
_entity_poly.pdbx_strand_id
1 'polypeptide(L)'
;MSTDGKINVMALDWKTIGELWHIPVITAAVAPSRYSFSLLTDGIKEFTINIPSPKINSAIIIVGSKSGRNTDKFRDANLEPIKGDQTKVPTIKDSLLSYECKIVHETKSTDLKK
;
A
#
# COMPACT_ATOMS: atom_id res chain seq x y z
N MET A 1 4.53 1.48 -6.13
CA MET A 1 5.97 1.76 -6.37
C MET A 1 6.02 2.80 -7.49
N SER A 2 6.94 3.76 -7.46
CA SER A 2 7.08 4.72 -8.56
C SER A 2 7.71 4.06 -9.80
N THR A 3 7.65 4.75 -10.94
CA THR A 3 8.19 4.27 -12.22
C THR A 3 9.71 4.09 -12.20
N ASP A 4 10.41 4.84 -11.36
CA ASP A 4 11.86 4.74 -11.11
C ASP A 4 12.25 3.62 -10.12
N GLY A 5 11.28 2.87 -9.58
CA GLY A 5 11.50 1.77 -8.66
C GLY A 5 11.51 2.15 -7.18
N LYS A 6 11.28 3.41 -6.79
CA LYS A 6 11.18 3.78 -5.37
C LYS A 6 9.92 3.19 -4.72
N ILE A 7 10.15 2.44 -3.64
CA ILE A 7 9.10 1.78 -2.85
C ILE A 7 8.71 2.60 -1.63
N ASN A 8 7.49 2.38 -1.12
CA ASN A 8 6.96 3.02 0.07
C ASN A 8 5.93 2.12 0.73
N VAL A 9 5.76 2.26 2.04
CA VAL A 9 4.78 1.53 2.86
C VAL A 9 3.94 2.52 3.67
N MET A 10 2.66 2.23 3.86
CA MET A 10 1.77 3.02 4.74
C MET A 10 0.83 2.09 5.52
N ALA A 11 0.34 2.57 6.66
CA ALA A 11 -0.77 1.93 7.33
C ALA A 11 -2.06 2.20 6.54
N LEU A 12 -2.81 1.14 6.21
CA LEU A 12 -4.08 1.21 5.49
C LEU A 12 -5.22 0.79 6.43
N ASP A 13 -6.05 1.74 6.81
CA ASP A 13 -7.17 1.50 7.73
C ASP A 13 -8.52 1.40 6.99
N TRP A 14 -8.75 2.30 6.03
CA TRP A 14 -9.99 2.39 5.26
C TRP A 14 -9.94 1.49 4.02
N LYS A 15 -10.42 0.26 4.19
CA LYS A 15 -10.49 -0.74 3.13
C LYS A 15 -11.63 -1.72 3.35
N THR A 16 -12.19 -2.22 2.26
CA THR A 16 -13.17 -3.31 2.25
C THR A 16 -12.69 -4.41 1.29
N ILE A 17 -12.88 -5.66 1.70
CA ILE A 17 -12.63 -6.83 0.86
C ILE A 17 -13.99 -7.31 0.36
N GLY A 18 -14.10 -7.59 -0.93
CA GLY A 18 -15.33 -8.06 -1.53
C GLY A 18 -15.11 -8.68 -2.91
N GLU A 19 -16.19 -8.79 -3.65
CA GLU A 19 -16.21 -9.34 -5.00
C GLU A 19 -16.91 -8.35 -5.93
N LEU A 20 -16.30 -8.06 -7.08
CA LEU A 20 -16.92 -7.33 -8.17
C LEU A 20 -16.91 -8.24 -9.40
N TRP A 21 -18.09 -8.64 -9.88
CA TRP A 21 -18.23 -9.48 -11.08
C TRP A 21 -17.40 -10.78 -11.03
N HIS A 22 -17.47 -11.52 -9.92
CA HIS A 22 -16.69 -12.75 -9.70
C HIS A 22 -15.18 -12.57 -9.63
N ILE A 23 -14.71 -11.32 -9.47
CA ILE A 23 -13.31 -10.99 -9.25
C ILE A 23 -13.14 -10.54 -7.79
N PRO A 24 -12.22 -11.14 -7.00
CA PRO A 24 -11.93 -10.67 -5.66
C PRO A 24 -11.26 -9.29 -5.73
N VAL A 25 -11.82 -8.31 -5.01
CA VAL A 25 -11.37 -6.92 -5.03
C VAL A 25 -11.19 -6.40 -3.61
N ILE A 26 -10.12 -5.61 -3.43
CA ILE A 26 -9.92 -4.80 -2.23
C ILE A 26 -10.09 -3.34 -2.62
N THR A 27 -11.12 -2.71 -2.09
CA THR A 27 -11.34 -1.27 -2.24
C THR A 27 -10.65 -0.54 -1.11
N ALA A 28 -9.76 0.41 -1.43
CA ALA A 28 -8.97 1.15 -0.45
C ALA A 28 -9.18 2.66 -0.63
N ALA A 29 -9.50 3.36 0.46
CA ALA A 29 -9.57 4.82 0.47
C ALA A 29 -8.22 5.39 0.93
N VAL A 30 -7.56 6.15 0.05
CA VAL A 30 -6.25 6.74 0.31
C VAL A 30 -6.35 8.26 0.17
N ALA A 31 -6.03 8.99 1.24
CA ALA A 31 -6.09 10.44 1.23
C ALA A 31 -5.06 11.03 0.23
N PRO A 32 -5.42 12.05 -0.58
CA PRO A 32 -4.52 12.66 -1.57
C PRO A 32 -3.21 13.23 -1.01
N SER A 33 -3.19 13.61 0.27
CA SER A 33 -1.99 14.12 0.94
C SER A 33 -0.93 13.03 1.18
N ARG A 34 -1.33 11.75 1.21
CA ARG A 34 -0.41 10.63 1.47
C ARG A 34 0.49 10.41 0.25
N TYR A 35 1.78 10.20 0.49
CA TYR A 35 2.73 9.92 -0.59
C TYR A 35 2.34 8.65 -1.41
N SER A 36 1.74 7.66 -0.76
CA SER A 36 1.23 6.47 -1.46
C SER A 36 0.16 6.81 -2.50
N PHE A 37 -0.60 7.90 -2.34
CA PHE A 37 -1.59 8.31 -3.34
C PHE A 37 -0.91 8.59 -4.69
N SER A 38 0.12 9.44 -4.72
CA SER A 38 0.88 9.69 -5.96
C SER A 38 1.56 8.43 -6.51
N LEU A 39 1.95 7.49 -5.64
CA LEU A 39 2.55 6.23 -6.11
C LEU A 39 1.51 5.28 -6.72
N LEU A 40 0.25 5.33 -6.27
CA LEU A 40 -0.85 4.53 -6.81
C LEU A 40 -1.40 5.15 -8.11
N THR A 41 -1.45 6.48 -8.19
CA THR A 41 -1.94 7.18 -9.39
C THR A 41 -0.88 7.29 -10.48
N ASP A 42 0.34 7.71 -10.14
CA ASP A 42 1.38 8.10 -11.12
C ASP A 42 2.49 7.03 -11.26
N GLY A 43 2.54 6.09 -10.32
CA GLY A 43 3.50 4.98 -10.33
C GLY A 43 3.00 3.78 -11.13
N ILE A 44 3.59 2.61 -10.86
CA ILE A 44 3.08 1.37 -11.43
C ILE A 44 1.72 1.01 -10.83
N LYS A 45 0.82 0.48 -11.66
CA LYS A 45 -0.56 0.12 -11.27
C LYS A 45 -0.65 -1.21 -10.50
N GLU A 46 0.30 -1.41 -9.58
CA GLU A 46 0.43 -2.59 -8.72
C GLU A 46 0.71 -2.15 -7.29
N PHE A 47 0.24 -2.92 -6.32
CA PHE A 47 0.50 -2.69 -4.90
C PHE A 47 0.36 -3.99 -4.11
N THR A 48 0.90 -4.01 -2.89
CA THR A 48 0.74 -5.14 -1.97
C THR A 48 0.04 -4.67 -0.69
N ILE A 49 -0.86 -5.50 -0.16
CA ILE A 49 -1.45 -5.33 1.18
C ILE A 49 -0.88 -6.42 2.06
N ASN A 50 -0.20 -6.00 3.13
CA ASN A 50 0.53 -6.89 4.02
C ASN A 50 -0.15 -6.88 5.39
N ILE A 51 -0.62 -8.03 5.83
CA ILE A 51 -1.23 -8.22 7.15
C ILE A 51 -0.11 -8.44 8.16
N PRO A 52 0.12 -7.50 9.10
CA PRO A 52 1.25 -7.58 10.01
C PRO A 52 1.10 -8.75 10.98
N SER A 53 2.18 -9.50 11.18
CA SER A 53 2.27 -10.46 12.28
C SER A 53 2.68 -9.78 13.58
N PRO A 54 2.59 -10.47 14.73
CA PRO A 54 3.12 -9.95 15.99
C PRO A 54 4.59 -9.49 15.92
N LYS A 55 5.41 -10.09 15.04
CA LYS A 55 6.83 -9.72 14.89
C LYS A 55 7.04 -8.32 14.30
N ILE A 56 6.15 -7.90 13.42
CA ILE A 56 6.27 -6.62 12.68
C ILE A 56 5.15 -5.63 13.04
N ASN A 57 4.31 -5.94 14.04
CA ASN A 57 3.16 -5.11 14.41
C ASN A 57 3.55 -3.69 14.87
N SER A 58 4.71 -3.53 15.51
CA SER A 58 5.23 -2.23 15.94
C SER A 58 5.52 -1.28 14.75
N ALA A 59 5.77 -1.81 13.56
CA ALA A 59 6.05 -1.03 12.36
C ALA A 59 4.86 -0.16 11.93
N ILE A 60 3.62 -0.57 12.22
CA ILE A 60 2.39 0.14 11.83
C ILE A 60 2.42 1.61 12.26
N ILE A 61 2.87 1.86 13.49
CA ILE A 61 2.94 3.21 14.06
C ILE A 61 3.92 4.08 13.26
N ILE A 62 5.08 3.53 12.90
CA ILE A 62 6.12 4.25 12.15
C ILE A 62 5.64 4.55 10.74
N VAL A 63 5.09 3.54 10.05
CA VAL A 63 4.69 3.69 8.64
C VAL A 63 3.44 4.54 8.46
N GLY A 64 2.60 4.65 9.49
CA GLY A 64 1.41 5.51 9.53
C GLY A 64 1.68 6.97 9.92
N SER A 65 2.67 7.20 10.79
CA SER A 65 3.02 8.55 11.31
C SER A 65 3.98 9.33 10.42
N LYS A 66 4.86 8.65 9.67
CA LYS A 66 5.85 9.30 8.79
C LYS A 66 5.45 9.28 7.31
N SER A 67 5.86 10.32 6.59
CA SER A 67 5.70 10.41 5.13
C SER A 67 6.86 9.75 4.40
N GLY A 68 6.58 8.95 3.37
CA GLY A 68 7.62 8.30 2.55
C GLY A 68 8.25 9.22 1.51
N ARG A 69 7.79 10.48 1.44
CA ARG A 69 8.29 11.47 0.49
C ARG A 69 9.77 11.74 0.75
N ASN A 70 10.13 11.91 2.03
CA ASN A 70 11.46 12.29 2.51
C ASN A 70 12.08 11.27 3.48
N THR A 71 11.45 10.11 3.67
CA THR A 71 11.89 9.12 4.68
C THR A 71 11.83 7.72 4.10
N ASP A 72 12.90 6.95 4.32
CA ASP A 72 12.90 5.51 4.07
C ASP A 72 12.20 4.80 5.23
N LYS A 73 10.92 4.51 5.02
CA LYS A 73 10.09 3.84 6.02
C LYS A 73 10.39 2.36 6.20
N PHE A 74 11.00 1.69 5.22
CA PHE A 74 11.40 0.30 5.38
C PHE A 74 12.54 0.21 6.38
N ARG A 75 13.56 1.05 6.21
CA ARG A 75 14.67 1.16 7.15
C ARG A 75 14.21 1.62 8.53
N ASP A 76 13.44 2.71 8.61
CA ASP A 76 13.00 3.28 9.89
C ASP A 76 12.11 2.32 10.70
N ALA A 77 11.32 1.47 10.03
CA ALA A 77 10.42 0.52 10.67
C ALA A 77 11.00 -0.91 10.76
N ASN A 78 12.28 -1.09 10.39
CA ASN A 78 12.95 -2.39 10.35
C ASN A 78 12.16 -3.46 9.55
N LEU A 79 11.65 -3.06 8.39
CA LEU A 79 10.90 -3.93 7.47
C LEU A 79 11.81 -4.41 6.35
N GLU A 80 11.78 -5.71 6.09
CA GLU A 80 12.51 -6.33 4.99
C GLU A 80 11.56 -6.57 3.80
N PRO A 81 11.74 -5.85 2.67
CA PRO A 81 10.98 -6.12 1.46
C PRO A 81 11.47 -7.43 0.83
N ILE A 82 10.54 -8.30 0.44
CA ILE A 82 10.80 -9.52 -0.32
C ILE A 82 10.13 -9.43 -1.69
N LYS A 83 10.72 -10.09 -2.67
CA LYS A 83 10.22 -10.07 -4.05
C LYS A 83 8.78 -10.62 -4.09
N GLY A 84 7.89 -9.92 -4.78
CA GLY A 84 6.54 -10.41 -5.07
C GLY A 84 6.56 -11.51 -6.15
N ASP A 85 5.61 -12.42 -6.07
CA ASP A 85 5.49 -13.56 -6.99
C ASP A 85 4.80 -13.18 -8.30
N GLN A 86 3.79 -12.30 -8.23
CA GLN A 86 2.91 -11.93 -9.35
C GLN A 86 2.98 -10.44 -9.70
N THR A 87 3.58 -9.63 -8.83
CA THR A 87 3.71 -8.17 -8.98
C THR A 87 5.17 -7.72 -8.86
N LYS A 88 5.46 -6.56 -9.44
CA LYS A 88 6.76 -5.88 -9.33
C LYS A 88 6.93 -5.19 -7.98
N VAL A 89 5.85 -4.96 -7.24
CA VAL A 89 5.90 -4.37 -5.90
C VAL A 89 6.25 -5.45 -4.88
N PRO A 90 7.26 -5.23 -4.02
CA PRO A 90 7.61 -6.22 -3.00
C PRO A 90 6.49 -6.43 -1.98
N THR A 91 6.46 -7.62 -1.39
CA THR A 91 5.74 -7.90 -0.15
C THR A 91 6.68 -7.71 1.05
N ILE A 92 6.16 -7.81 2.26
CA ILE A 92 6.92 -7.56 3.50
C ILE A 92 7.15 -8.88 4.21
N LYS A 93 8.42 -9.22 4.49
CA LYS A 93 8.79 -10.40 5.27
C LYS A 93 8.13 -10.40 6.64
N ASP A 94 7.86 -11.59 7.17
CA ASP A 94 7.18 -11.80 8.46
C ASP A 94 5.76 -11.22 8.51
N SER A 95 5.13 -10.91 7.38
CA SER A 95 3.68 -10.69 7.30
C SER A 95 2.94 -12.02 7.47
N LEU A 96 1.77 -12.01 8.11
CA LEU A 96 0.90 -13.21 8.20
C LEU A 96 0.35 -13.60 6.83
N LEU A 97 0.05 -12.59 6.02
CA LEU A 97 -0.50 -12.74 4.68
C LEU A 97 -0.15 -11.51 3.86
N SER A 98 0.13 -11.71 2.59
CA SER A 98 0.36 -10.63 1.64
C SER A 98 -0.54 -10.83 0.42
N TYR A 99 -1.35 -9.83 0.12
CA TYR A 99 -2.12 -9.76 -1.11
C TYR A 99 -1.33 -8.99 -2.15
N GLU A 100 -1.14 -9.60 -3.32
CA GLU A 100 -0.56 -8.94 -4.48
C GLU A 100 -1.67 -8.47 -5.41
N CYS A 101 -1.73 -7.17 -5.66
CA CYS A 101 -2.87 -6.53 -6.28
C CYS A 101 -2.47 -5.72 -7.52
N LYS A 102 -3.38 -5.68 -8.50
CA LYS A 102 -3.35 -4.75 -9.62
C LYS A 102 -4.51 -3.76 -9.48
N ILE A 103 -4.27 -2.49 -9.81
CA ILE A 103 -5.32 -1.47 -9.78
C ILE A 103 -6.22 -1.69 -11.00
N VAL A 104 -7.47 -2.09 -10.75
CA VAL A 104 -8.50 -2.27 -11.79
C VAL A 104 -9.37 -1.03 -11.99
N HIS A 105 -9.46 -0.18 -10.96
CA HIS A 105 -10.21 1.07 -10.98
C HIS A 105 -9.66 2.04 -9.94
N GLU A 106 -9.66 3.34 -10.26
CA GLU A 106 -9.37 4.41 -9.31
C GLU A 106 -10.33 5.58 -9.55
N THR A 107 -10.79 6.22 -8.48
CA THR A 107 -11.65 7.40 -8.55
C THR A 107 -11.30 8.37 -7.42
N LYS A 108 -11.51 9.66 -7.66
CA LYS A 108 -11.31 10.71 -6.66
C LYS A 108 -12.64 11.00 -6.00
N SER A 109 -12.72 10.83 -4.69
CA SER A 109 -13.87 11.33 -3.92
C SER A 109 -13.92 12.86 -4.03
N THR A 110 -14.95 13.39 -4.67
CA THR A 110 -15.22 14.83 -4.74
C THR A 110 -16.20 15.21 -3.64
N ASP A 111 -15.92 16.29 -2.92
CA ASP A 111 -16.91 16.87 -2.02
C ASP A 111 -18.07 17.43 -2.86
N LEU A 112 -19.30 17.09 -2.50
CA LEU A 112 -20.52 17.59 -3.16
C LEU A 112 -20.73 19.11 -3.03
N LYS A 113 -19.80 19.84 -2.41
CA LYS A 113 -19.89 21.28 -2.10
C LYS A 113 -18.96 22.16 -2.97
N LYS A 114 -18.43 21.64 -4.07
CA LYS A 114 -17.72 22.43 -5.09
C LYS A 114 -18.31 22.20 -6.47
#